data_AF-A0ABC8S9S8-F1
#
_entry.id   AF-A0ABC8S9S8-F1
#
_cell.length_a   1.000
_cell.length_b   1.000
_cell.length_c   1.000
_cell.angle_alpha   90.00
_cell.angle_beta   90.00
_cell.angle_gamma   90.00
#
_symmetry.space_group_name_H-M   'P 1'
#
loop_
_entity.id
_entity.type
_entity.pdbx_description
1 polymer ?
#
loop_
_entity_poly.entity_id
_entity_poly.type
_entity_poly.pdbx_seq_one_letter_code
_entity_poly.pdbx_strand_id
1 'polypeptide(L)' 'MSRNHGAVWDTSRVPTGPLQFRFVVTSGYDGKWIWAQKVLPADWKNGLIYDSGVQITDIAQEGCSSCDDGSWK' A
#
# COMPACT_ATOMS: atom_id res chain seq x y z
N MET A 1 -9.17 1.41 7.13
CA MET A 1 -9.61 0.88 5.83
C MET A 1 -9.61 -0.63 5.91
N SER A 2 -10.52 -1.28 5.22
CA SER A 2 -10.59 -2.73 5.07
C SER A 2 -10.29 -3.11 3.62
N ARG A 3 -9.60 -4.23 3.40
CA ARG A 3 -9.38 -4.75 2.05
C ARG A 3 -10.72 -5.25 1.50
N ASN A 4 -11.07 -4.82 0.31
CA ASN A 4 -12.29 -5.23 -0.38
C ASN A 4 -11.99 -6.44 -1.30
N HIS A 5 -11.29 -6.19 -2.40
CA HIS A 5 -10.85 -7.20 -3.36
C HIS A 5 -9.57 -6.73 -4.07
N GLY A 6 -8.76 -7.65 -4.60
CA GLY A 6 -7.51 -7.29 -5.30
C GLY A 6 -6.65 -6.33 -4.50
N ALA A 7 -6.32 -5.18 -5.13
CA ALA A 7 -5.68 -4.00 -4.54
C ALA A 7 -6.66 -2.83 -4.35
N VAL A 8 -7.87 -3.13 -3.86
CA VAL A 8 -8.91 -2.14 -3.52
C VAL A 8 -9.21 -2.20 -2.02
N TRP A 9 -9.29 -1.03 -1.40
CA TRP A 9 -9.61 -0.86 0.02
C TRP A 9 -10.67 0.23 0.20
N ASP A 10 -11.53 0.07 1.19
CA ASP A 10 -12.58 1.04 1.50
C ASP A 10 -12.69 1.33 3.01
N THR A 11 -13.41 2.40 3.35
CA THR A 11 -13.76 2.78 4.72
C THR A 11 -15.00 3.65 4.70
N SER A 12 -15.95 3.42 5.62
CA SER A 12 -17.07 4.32 5.86
C SER A 12 -16.73 5.46 6.83
N ARG A 13 -15.57 5.39 7.48
CA ARG A 13 -15.07 6.39 8.42
C ARG A 13 -13.99 7.23 7.75
N VAL A 14 -14.40 8.24 7.00
CA VAL A 14 -13.48 9.15 6.30
C VAL A 14 -13.27 10.41 7.15
N PRO A 15 -12.02 10.74 7.54
CA PRO A 15 -11.71 12.01 8.21
C PRO A 15 -12.00 13.23 7.32
N THR A 16 -12.18 14.40 7.93
CA THR A 16 -12.30 15.67 7.19
C THR A 16 -10.92 16.23 6.82
N GLY A 17 -10.81 16.85 5.65
CA GLY A 17 -9.58 17.50 5.18
C GLY A 17 -8.67 16.58 4.34
N PRO A 18 -7.40 16.99 4.11
CA PRO A 18 -6.44 16.19 3.37
C PRO A 18 -6.18 14.86 4.08
N LEU A 19 -6.09 13.77 3.32
CA LEU A 19 -5.92 12.42 3.86
C LEU A 19 -4.46 11.97 3.76
N GLN A 20 -3.87 11.63 4.91
CA GLN A 20 -2.56 10.97 4.97
C GLN A 20 -2.75 9.46 4.93
N PHE A 21 -2.03 8.78 4.04
CA PHE A 21 -2.05 7.33 3.94
C PHE A 21 -0.81 6.68 4.54
N ARG A 22 -1.02 5.50 5.13
CA ARG A 22 0.02 4.56 5.55
C ARG A 22 -0.32 3.17 5.02
N PHE A 23 0.66 2.49 4.46
CA PHE A 23 0.55 1.16 3.91
C PHE A 23 1.37 0.18 4.75
N VAL A 24 0.94 -1.07 4.84
CA VAL A 24 1.80 -2.17 5.26
C VAL A 24 2.17 -2.98 4.03
N VAL A 25 3.45 -3.25 3.85
CA VAL A 25 3.99 -4.04 2.74
C VAL A 25 4.74 -5.24 3.29
N THR A 26 4.76 -6.35 2.57
CA THR A 26 5.62 -7.49 2.93
C THR A 26 7.07 -7.13 2.59
N SER A 27 7.95 -7.23 3.59
CA SER A 27 9.37 -6.92 3.51
C SER A 27 10.14 -7.99 4.27
N GLY A 28 10.85 -8.84 3.54
CA GLY A 28 11.34 -10.11 4.08
C GLY A 28 10.17 -11.00 4.46
N TYR A 29 10.21 -11.56 5.67
CA TYR A 29 9.15 -12.42 6.22
C TYR A 29 8.04 -11.63 6.96
N ASP A 30 8.22 -10.32 7.15
CA ASP A 30 7.38 -9.49 8.02
C ASP A 30 6.69 -8.33 7.26
N GLY A 31 5.79 -7.64 7.96
CA GLY A 31 5.15 -6.42 7.47
C GLY A 31 5.93 -5.16 7.86
N LYS A 32 6.17 -4.27 6.89
CA LYS A 32 6.77 -2.94 7.10
C LYS A 32 5.75 -1.84 6.84
N TRP A 33 5.65 -0.89 7.77
CA TRP A 33 4.82 0.29 7.61
C TRP A 33 5.53 1.39 6.81
N ILE A 34 4.85 1.93 5.81
CA ILE A 34 5.35 3.02 4.96
C ILE A 34 4.29 4.12 4.88
N TRP A 35 4.70 5.37 5.11
CA TRP A 35 3.84 6.54 4.93
C TRP A 35 3.93 7.07 3.50
N ALA A 36 2.81 7.51 2.94
CA ALA A 36 2.82 8.30 1.72
C ALA A 36 3.60 9.60 1.94
N GLN A 37 4.42 10.01 0.96
CA GLN A 37 5.15 11.28 1.03
C GLN A 37 4.24 12.47 0.71
N LYS A 38 3.13 12.22 0.01
CA LYS A 38 2.11 13.20 -0.36
C LYS A 38 0.76 12.79 0.23
N VAL A 39 -0.01 13.78 0.67
CA VAL A 39 -1.41 13.61 1.09
C VAL A 39 -2.35 13.61 -0.10
N LEU A 40 -3.48 12.93 0.03
CA LEU A 40 -4.61 13.13 -0.87
C LEU A 40 -5.27 14.47 -0.53
N PRO A 41 -5.44 15.40 -1.48
CA PRO A 41 -6.01 16.70 -1.19
C PRO A 41 -7.48 16.58 -0.77
N ALA A 42 -7.99 17.53 0.02
CA ALA A 42 -9.34 17.47 0.57
C ALA A 42 -10.45 17.48 -0.50
N ASP A 43 -10.17 18.04 -1.68
CA ASP A 43 -11.08 18.20 -2.80
C ASP A 43 -10.89 17.14 -3.90
N TRP A 44 -10.28 16.00 -3.55
CA TRP A 44 -10.03 14.88 -4.48
C TRP A 44 -11.29 14.48 -5.27
N LYS A 45 -11.08 13.98 -6.49
CA LYS A 45 -12.17 13.60 -7.40
C LYS A 45 -12.12 12.12 -7.74
N ASN A 46 -13.30 11.53 -7.89
CA ASN A 46 -13.46 10.15 -8.30
C ASN A 46 -12.81 9.91 -9.66
N GLY A 47 -12.12 8.77 -9.80
CA GLY A 47 -11.47 8.38 -11.05
C GLY A 47 -10.12 9.06 -11.33
N LEU A 48 -9.66 9.98 -10.48
CA LEU A 48 -8.33 10.57 -10.61
C LEU A 48 -7.26 9.73 -9.91
N ILE A 49 -6.03 9.83 -10.43
CA ILE A 49 -4.85 9.17 -9.90
C ILE A 49 -4.03 10.21 -9.14
N TYR A 50 -3.64 9.87 -7.91
CA TYR A 50 -2.79 10.70 -7.06
C TYR A 50 -1.51 9.92 -6.74
N ASP A 51 -0.37 10.47 -7.14
CA ASP A 51 0.94 9.90 -6.83
C ASP A 51 1.25 10.08 -5.34
N SER A 52 1.55 8.97 -4.64
CA SER A 52 1.89 8.97 -3.22
C SER A 52 3.34 9.40 -2.94
N GLY A 53 4.19 9.45 -3.98
CA GLY A 53 5.63 9.68 -3.89
C GLY A 53 6.40 8.51 -3.28
N VAL A 54 5.77 7.35 -3.09
CA VAL A 54 6.41 6.18 -2.48
C VAL A 54 6.93 5.24 -3.56
N GLN A 55 8.22 4.95 -3.50
CA GLN A 55 8.83 3.82 -4.21
C GLN A 55 9.16 2.73 -3.17
N ILE A 56 8.67 1.52 -3.41
CA ILE A 56 8.99 0.35 -2.57
C ILE A 56 10.12 -0.40 -3.25
N THR A 57 11.18 -0.68 -2.49
CA THR A 57 12.32 -1.51 -2.91
C THR A 57 12.49 -2.73 -2.00
N ASP A 58 11.55 -2.93 -1.07
CA ASP A 58 11.51 -4.05 -0.16
C ASP A 58 11.22 -5.35 -0.94
N ILE A 59 11.90 -6.43 -0.59
CA ILE A 59 11.76 -7.74 -1.23
C ILE A 59 11.05 -8.66 -0.25
N ALA A 60 9.89 -9.20 -0.63
CA ALA A 60 9.20 -10.22 0.15
C ALA A 60 9.99 -11.54 0.11
N GLN A 61 10.07 -12.23 1.25
CA GLN A 61 10.68 -13.55 1.36
C GLN A 61 9.62 -14.56 1.79
N GLU A 62 9.75 -15.79 1.31
CA GLU A 62 8.88 -16.91 1.65
C GLU A 62 9.59 -17.84 2.62
N GLY A 63 8.90 -18.27 3.68
CA GLY A 63 9.45 -19.19 4.69
C GLY A 63 9.52 -20.65 4.21
N CYS A 64 9.93 -20.91 2.96
CA CYS A 64 9.91 -22.26 2.38
C CYS A 64 11.32 -22.91 2.37
N SER A 65 11.45 -24.15 2.84
CA SER A 65 12.72 -24.91 2.74
C SER A 65 12.78 -25.76 1.47
N SER A 66 12.65 -25.05 0.36
CA SER A 66 13.31 -25.09 -0.95
C SER A 66 12.49 -24.04 -1.72
N CYS A 67 12.71 -22.77 -1.38
CA CYS A 67 11.94 -21.66 -1.96
C CYS A 67 12.02 -21.72 -3.48
N ASP A 68 10.93 -21.36 -4.14
CA ASP A 68 10.98 -21.09 -5.57
C ASP A 68 11.77 -19.79 -5.76
N ASP A 69 12.98 -19.90 -6.31
CA ASP A 69 13.82 -18.75 -6.67
C ASP A 69 13.30 -18.04 -7.93
N GLY A 70 12.14 -18.45 -8.44
CA GLY A 70 11.45 -17.84 -9.57
C GLY A 70 11.19 -16.36 -9.33
N SER A 71 11.87 -15.51 -10.10
CA SER A 71 11.46 -14.12 -10.26
C SER A 71 10.04 -14.09 -10.85
N TRP A 72 9.04 -13.73 -10.05
CA TRP A 72 7.69 -13.49 -10.54
C TRP A 72 7.75 -12.38 -11.61
N LYS A 73 7.53 -12.76 -12.88
CA LYS A 73 7.49 -11.86 -14.04
C LYS A 73 6.08 -11.34 -14.29
#